data_AF-A0A952H0N3-F1
#
_entry.id   AF-A0A952H0N3-F1
#
_cell.length_a   1.000
_cell.length_b   1.000
_cell.length_c   1.000
_cell.angle_alpha   90.00
_cell.angle_beta   90.00
_cell.angle_gamma   90.00
#
_symmetry.space_group_name_H-M   'P 1'
#
loop_
_entity.id
_entity.type
_entity.pdbx_description
1 polymer ?
#
loop_
_entity_poly.entity_id
_entity_poly.type
_entity_poly.pdbx_seq_one_letter_code
_entity_poly.pdbx_strand_id
1 'polypeptide(L)'
;MAESIIDVHNGIRFKVEAFPKGELFVGRFTILDSTALDRVGADDAYRPAMDNAWATPAEALNYATEAAHHAIEGIPPFTEGQPQ
;
A
#
# COMPACT_ATOMS: atom_id res chain seq x y z
N MET A 1 14.49 -12.30 -5.55
CA MET A 1 14.74 -11.71 -4.21
C MET A 1 13.55 -10.83 -3.90
N ALA A 2 13.01 -10.90 -2.68
CA ALA A 2 11.95 -9.96 -2.28
C ALA A 2 12.61 -8.64 -1.90
N GLU A 3 12.21 -7.55 -2.55
CA GLU A 3 12.72 -6.22 -2.23
C GLU A 3 11.79 -5.58 -1.20
N SER A 4 12.37 -4.89 -0.22
CA SER A 4 11.59 -4.23 0.82
C SER A 4 12.19 -2.88 1.16
N ILE A 5 11.33 -1.89 1.36
CA ILE A 5 11.68 -0.54 1.80
C ILE A 5 10.90 -0.21 3.07
N ILE A 6 11.48 0.65 3.90
CA ILE A 6 10.82 1.19 5.09
C ILE A 6 10.81 2.70 4.93
N ASP A 7 9.64 3.29 5.08
CA ASP A 7 9.45 4.73 4.95
C ASP A 7 8.54 5.27 6.07
N VAL A 8 8.45 6.59 6.18
CA VAL A 8 7.70 7.27 7.23
C VAL A 8 6.89 8.39 6.61
N HIS A 9 5.57 8.28 6.68
CA HIS A 9 4.64 9.27 6.15
C HIS A 9 3.73 9.79 7.27
N ASN A 10 3.60 11.11 7.41
CA ASN A 10 2.85 11.76 8.51
C ASN A 10 3.24 11.25 9.92
N GLY A 11 4.51 10.90 10.12
CA GLY A 11 5.01 10.33 11.38
C GLY A 11 4.68 8.86 11.62
N ILE A 12 3.99 8.21 10.66
CA ILE A 12 3.61 6.80 10.70
C ILE A 12 4.63 6.00 9.92
N ARG A 13 5.26 5.03 10.58
CA ARG A 13 6.23 4.14 9.94
C ARG A 13 5.52 3.00 9.24
N PHE A 14 5.89 2.75 7.99
CA PHE A 14 5.38 1.63 7.23
C PHE A 14 6.50 0.94 6.45
N LYS A 15 6.33 -0.35 6.23
CA LYS A 15 7.21 -1.19 5.43
C LYS A 15 6.49 -1.55 4.15
N VAL A 16 7.14 -1.44 3.01
CA VAL A 16 6.63 -1.90 1.72
C VAL A 16 7.52 -3.03 1.23
N GLU A 17 6.91 -4.07 0.68
CA GLU A 17 7.56 -5.30 0.25
C GLU A 17 7.01 -5.72 -1.11
N ALA A 18 7.90 -6.05 -2.04
CA ALA A 18 7.55 -6.66 -3.32
C ALA A 18 7.72 -8.18 -3.24
N PHE A 19 6.63 -8.90 -3.44
CA PHE A 19 6.60 -10.35 -3.45
C PHE A 19 6.47 -10.88 -4.88
N PRO A 20 7.31 -11.83 -5.31
CA PRO A 20 7.13 -12.48 -6.60
C PRO A 20 5.88 -13.36 -6.58
N LYS A 21 5.02 -13.22 -7.60
CA LYS A 21 3.82 -14.02 -7.86
C LYS A 21 3.90 -14.54 -9.30
N GLY A 22 4.56 -15.67 -9.48
CA GLY A 22 4.84 -16.22 -10.81
C GLY A 22 5.89 -15.38 -11.56
N GLU A 23 5.52 -14.88 -12.74
CA GLU A 23 6.34 -13.98 -13.57
C GLU A 23 6.16 -12.50 -13.22
N LEU A 24 5.26 -12.18 -12.29
CA LEU A 24 4.93 -10.83 -11.87
C LEU A 24 5.30 -10.58 -10.41
N PHE A 25 5.17 -9.33 -9.97
CA PHE A 25 5.46 -8.87 -8.61
C PHE A 25 4.26 -8.17 -8.00
N VAL A 26 3.96 -8.45 -6.74
CA VAL A 26 2.87 -7.82 -5.98
C VAL A 26 3.49 -7.00 -4.87
N GLY A 27 3.08 -5.73 -4.79
CA GLY A 27 3.47 -4.85 -3.70
C GLY A 27 2.54 -5.03 -2.51
N ARG A 28 3.10 -5.06 -1.30
CA ARG A 28 2.35 -5.09 -0.06
C ARG A 28 2.97 -4.11 0.92
N PHE A 29 2.15 -3.32 1.61
CA PHE A 29 2.63 -2.53 2.74
C PHE A 29 2.12 -3.07 4.06
N THR A 30 2.89 -2.81 5.11
CA THR A 30 2.59 -3.15 6.49
C THR A 30 2.90 -1.93 7.35
N ILE A 31 1.91 -1.41 8.05
CA ILE A 31 2.12 -0.35 9.03
C ILE A 31 2.84 -0.95 10.23
N LEU A 32 3.99 -0.38 10.58
CA LEU A 32 4.79 -0.82 11.73
C LEU A 32 4.34 -0.15 13.03
N ASP A 33 3.66 1.00 12.92
CA ASP A 33 3.18 1.75 14.06
C ASP A 33 1.78 1.26 14.49
N SER A 34 1.73 0.49 15.56
CA SER A 34 0.47 -0.06 16.08
C SER A 34 -0.49 1.01 16.65
N THR A 35 0.01 2.20 16.98
CA THR A 35 -0.85 3.31 17.45
C THR A 35 -1.49 4.06 16.28
N ALA A 36 -0.90 3.93 15.09
CA ALA A 36 -1.44 4.46 13.85
C ALA A 36 -2.43 3.53 13.15
N LEU A 37 -2.58 2.28 13.59
CA LEU A 37 -3.55 1.33 13.02
C LEU A 37 -5.00 1.85 13.07
N ASP A 38 -5.33 2.72 14.02
CA ASP A 38 -6.63 3.39 14.14
C ASP A 38 -6.77 4.59 13.19
N ARG A 39 -5.65 5.15 12.74
CA ARG A 39 -5.58 6.32 11.84
C ARG A 39 -5.41 5.93 10.38
N VAL A 40 -4.80 4.78 10.13
CA VAL A 40 -4.69 4.16 8.82
C VAL A 40 -5.97 3.40 8.57
N GLY A 41 -6.66 3.69 7.46
CA GLY A 41 -7.89 2.99 7.10
C GLY A 41 -7.68 1.49 7.17
N ALA A 42 -8.35 0.82 8.13
CA ALA A 42 -8.34 -0.64 8.26
C ALA A 42 -9.04 -1.34 7.07
N ASP A 43 -9.57 -0.55 6.14
CA ASP A 43 -10.26 -0.99 4.96
C ASP A 43 -9.27 -1.65 3.99
N ASP A 44 -9.58 -2.90 3.65
CA ASP A 44 -8.83 -3.69 2.66
C ASP A 44 -8.84 -3.00 1.28
N ALA A 45 -9.71 -2.00 1.05
CA ALA A 45 -9.76 -1.16 -0.15
C ALA A 45 -8.52 -0.27 -0.36
N TYR A 46 -7.75 0.06 0.70
CA TYR A 46 -6.50 0.82 0.57
C TYR A 46 -5.29 -0.08 0.40
N ARG A 47 -5.43 -1.39 0.64
CA ARG A 47 -4.35 -2.32 0.37
C ARG A 47 -4.30 -2.52 -1.14
N PRO A 48 -3.11 -2.53 -1.76
CA PRO A 48 -2.98 -2.96 -3.13
C PRO A 48 -3.67 -4.33 -3.24
N ALA A 49 -4.76 -4.39 -4.01
CA ALA A 49 -5.43 -5.65 -4.27
C ALA A 49 -4.34 -6.63 -4.71
N MET A 50 -4.29 -7.83 -4.10
CA MET A 50 -3.28 -8.84 -4.45
C MET A 50 -3.35 -9.27 -5.94
N ASP A 51 -4.32 -8.74 -6.68
CA ASP A 51 -4.53 -8.85 -8.12
C ASP A 51 -3.72 -7.84 -8.94
N ASN A 52 -3.29 -6.70 -8.39
CA ASN A 52 -2.39 -5.77 -9.08
C ASN A 52 -0.95 -6.29 -9.05
N ALA A 53 -0.61 -7.00 -10.12
CA ALA A 53 0.68 -7.62 -10.33
C ALA A 53 1.46 -6.88 -11.42
N TRP A 54 2.70 -6.48 -11.11
CA TRP A 54 3.56 -5.63 -11.92
C TRP A 54 4.68 -6.44 -12.58
N ALA A 55 5.19 -5.95 -13.72
CA ALA A 55 6.28 -6.61 -14.44
C ALA A 55 7.62 -6.54 -13.68
N THR A 56 7.82 -5.47 -12.89
CA THR A 56 9.03 -5.29 -12.09
C THR A 56 8.75 -5.13 -10.60
N PRO A 57 9.70 -5.52 -9.72
CA PRO A 57 9.58 -5.29 -8.29
C PRO A 57 9.58 -3.79 -7.94
N ALA A 58 10.26 -2.94 -8.71
CA ALA A 58 10.29 -1.50 -8.48
C ALA A 58 8.90 -0.85 -8.66
N GLU A 59 8.16 -1.25 -9.70
CA GLU A 59 6.78 -0.79 -9.92
C GLU A 59 5.85 -1.26 -8.79
N ALA A 60 6.01 -2.52 -8.36
CA ALA A 60 5.26 -3.07 -7.24
C ALA A 60 5.52 -2.30 -5.93
N LEU A 61 6.77 -1.93 -5.66
CA LEU A 61 7.13 -1.11 -4.51
C LEU A 61 6.53 0.30 -4.60
N ASN A 62 6.62 0.96 -5.77
CA ASN A 62 6.11 2.31 -5.93
C ASN A 62 4.60 2.34 -5.72
N TYR A 63 3.88 1.41 -6.35
CA TYR A 63 2.43 1.30 -6.20
C TYR A 63 2.00 1.05 -4.74
N ALA A 64 2.67 0.13 -4.05
CA ALA A 64 2.35 -0.14 -2.64
C ALA A 64 2.78 0.99 -1.69
N THR A 65 3.74 1.82 -2.07
CA THR A 65 4.11 3.05 -1.35
C THR A 65 3.02 4.11 -1.48
N GLU A 66 2.52 4.35 -2.70
CA GLU A 66 1.42 5.26 -2.96
C GLU A 66 0.14 4.80 -2.23
N ALA A 67 -0.16 3.50 -2.26
CA ALA A 67 -1.27 2.92 -1.51
C ALA A 67 -1.11 3.11 0.01
N ALA A 68 0.11 2.98 0.54
CA ALA A 68 0.39 3.25 1.95
C ALA A 68 0.19 4.73 2.30
N HIS A 69 0.63 5.66 1.44
CA HIS A 69 0.40 7.10 1.64
C HIS A 69 -1.10 7.42 1.68
N HIS A 70 -1.89 6.94 0.70
CA HIS A 70 -3.33 7.15 0.69
C HIS A 70 -4.01 6.57 1.94
N ALA A 71 -3.59 5.38 2.38
CA ALA A 71 -4.09 4.77 3.61
C ALA A 71 -3.78 5.60 4.85
N ILE A 72 -2.60 6.22 4.92
CA ILE A 72 -2.13 7.06 6.03
C ILE A 72 -2.80 8.44 6.02
N GLU A 73 -3.02 9.02 4.84
CA GLU A 73 -3.72 10.31 4.70
C GLU A 73 -5.22 10.20 5.01
N GLY A 74 -5.76 8.97 5.11
CA GLY A 74 -7.17 8.72 5.42
C GLY A 74 -8.10 9.27 4.34
N ILE A 75 -7.58 9.49 3.13
CA ILE A 75 -8.34 9.97 1.98
C ILE A 75 -9.03 8.74 1.39
N PRO A 76 -10.35 8.55 1.55
CA PRO A 76 -11.04 7.46 0.86
C PRO A 76 -10.74 7.51 -0.62
N PRO A 77 -10.48 6.36 -1.28
CA PRO A 77 -10.37 6.35 -2.73
C PRO A 77 -11.64 7.01 -3.23
N PHE A 78 -11.46 8.13 -3.93
CA PHE A 78 -12.57 8.88 -4.50
C PHE A 78 -13.36 7.88 -5.34
N THR A 79 -14.50 7.45 -4.82
CA THR A 79 -15.39 6.56 -5.54
C THR A 79 -16.14 7.48 -6.50
N GLU A 80 -15.59 7.66 -7.69
CA GLU A 80 -16.28 8.34 -8.79
C GLU A 80 -17.57 7.55 -9.08
N GLY A 81 -18.69 7.92 -8.46
CA GLY A 81 -19.91 7.12 -8.59
C GLY A 81 -21.14 7.44 -7.73
N GLN A 82 -21.13 8.40 -6.80
CA GLN A 82 -22.38 8.77 -6.12
C GLN A 82 -23.01 10.03 -6.74
N PRO A 83 -24.11 9.91 -7.50
CA PRO A 83 -24.93 11.06 -7.88
C PRO A 83 -25.65 11.61 -6.63
N GLN A 84 -25.75 12.95 -6.56
CA GLN A 84 -26.50 13.67 -5.52
C GLN A 84 -28.00 13.41 -5.61
#